data_AF-A0AAD1UG18-F1
#
_entry.id   AF-A0AAD1UG18-F1
#
_cell.length_a   1.000
_cell.length_b   1.000
_cell.length_c   1.000
_cell.angle_alpha   90.00
_cell.angle_beta   90.00
_cell.angle_gamma   90.00
#
_symmetry.space_group_name_H-M   'P 1'
#
loop_
_entity.id
_entity.type
_entity.pdbx_description
1 polymer ?
#
loop_
_entity_poly.entity_id
_entity_poly.type
_entity_poly.pdbx_seq_one_letter_code
_entity_poly.pdbx_strand_id
1 'polypeptide(L)'
;MESTEEESKYFVKEGFLSSPSLSYPHIDLAPVYNFDKIEELSNKEVKGQGKKKKTKLKLMENEAVPYPNITIIDVKVNARGVSEDSDYLSNIDILKNIRRGNSFLKFNDESGKSQLIVGRKGMIKFYDIYREMLEEGSEEKQVTKKDGKSRLVEDKKKSFTQMNVTLAGPYKSFEDGYKVEMVKTLKANGENAQVSWNSQLGLWVFCSKNVAMLAKSRDDLEAYDQSENPLRFQFSKLIANCWFDKLEEIEANGINVEDLKKDIDGKTLIGEYCGDPNHVHLIFYPKIRIIFYTMVENGDLESPTQESIDSCLLPEKSMEVFKKYGLDTVTYESLGVFSTYASMKETLTETYKNIARAPIVTDEEGSVIYFVRRRVDESQDEDRVLSLGKLKTLEYRLYRKLREKTKGTSHRLRTKGASGTSEKKVWESVVTKFKNESRDLVRGIGGGDKMLTQTELNFYFNLAEVATQKLYDEPEQQDYIQDNYLVFLTSLIPELDATRLTSKIFEIQSEISYEKPEIS
;
A
#
# COMPACT_ATOMS: atom_id res chain seq x y z
N MET A 1 4.36 -10.97 -30.85
CA MET A 1 3.02 -11.55 -30.62
C MET A 1 2.04 -10.40 -30.53
N GLU A 2 1.20 -10.21 -31.54
CA GLU A 2 0.17 -9.17 -31.54
C GLU A 2 -1.03 -9.64 -30.71
N SER A 3 -1.09 -9.23 -29.44
CA SER A 3 -2.31 -9.36 -28.64
C SER A 3 -3.30 -8.29 -29.08
N THR A 4 -4.33 -8.68 -29.83
CA THR A 4 -5.39 -7.77 -30.28
C THR A 4 -6.33 -7.43 -29.10
N GLU A 5 -6.94 -6.24 -29.18
CA GLU A 5 -7.94 -5.71 -28.22
C GLU A 5 -9.10 -6.68 -27.92
N GLU A 6 -9.27 -7.74 -28.72
CA GLU A 6 -10.26 -8.81 -28.54
C GLU A 6 -9.99 -9.69 -27.31
N GLU A 7 -8.74 -9.99 -26.93
CA GLU A 7 -8.48 -10.87 -25.78
C GLU A 7 -9.05 -10.29 -24.47
N SER A 8 -8.99 -8.97 -24.29
CA SER A 8 -9.57 -8.29 -23.13
C SER A 8 -11.11 -8.35 -23.07
N LYS A 9 -11.78 -8.54 -24.21
CA LYS A 9 -13.24 -8.80 -24.30
C LYS A 9 -13.56 -10.29 -24.19
N TYR A 10 -12.67 -11.18 -24.63
CA TYR A 10 -12.79 -12.63 -24.49
C TYR A 10 -12.61 -13.13 -23.05
N PHE A 11 -11.87 -12.41 -22.21
CA PHE A 11 -11.73 -12.73 -20.78
C PHE A 11 -13.06 -12.81 -19.99
N VAL A 12 -14.16 -12.28 -20.53
CA VAL A 12 -15.47 -12.28 -19.84
C VAL A 12 -16.46 -13.28 -20.45
N LYS A 13 -16.27 -13.73 -21.71
CA LYS A 13 -17.38 -14.33 -22.47
C LYS A 13 -17.38 -15.85 -22.62
N GLU A 14 -16.24 -16.57 -22.57
CA GLU A 14 -16.24 -18.02 -22.86
C GLU A 14 -15.52 -18.96 -21.86
N GLY A 15 -15.08 -18.49 -20.69
CA GLY A 15 -14.44 -19.37 -19.68
C GLY A 15 -15.25 -19.65 -18.40
N PHE A 16 -16.42 -19.03 -18.23
CA PHE A 16 -16.98 -18.83 -16.88
C PHE A 16 -18.16 -19.73 -16.48
N LEU A 17 -18.69 -20.60 -17.35
CA LEU A 17 -20.06 -21.12 -17.16
C LEU A 17 -20.31 -22.61 -17.38
N SER A 18 -19.32 -23.51 -17.39
CA SER A 18 -19.65 -24.93 -17.66
C SER A 18 -18.94 -26.02 -16.86
N SER A 19 -18.19 -25.72 -15.80
CA SER A 19 -17.68 -26.77 -14.90
C SER A 19 -18.11 -26.54 -13.45
N PRO A 20 -18.65 -27.56 -12.74
CA PRO A 20 -18.81 -27.54 -11.30
C PRO A 20 -17.48 -27.72 -10.55
N SER A 21 -16.34 -27.84 -11.25
CA SER A 21 -15.03 -27.60 -10.67
C SER A 21 -14.72 -26.10 -10.74
N LEU A 22 -14.38 -25.51 -9.59
CA LEU A 22 -13.94 -24.14 -9.41
C LEU A 22 -12.64 -23.86 -10.18
N SER A 23 -12.69 -23.74 -11.51
CA SER A 23 -11.54 -23.28 -12.28
C SER A 23 -11.47 -21.76 -12.19
N TYR A 24 -10.83 -21.24 -11.14
CA TYR A 24 -10.37 -19.85 -11.15
C TYR A 24 -9.54 -19.67 -12.43
N PRO A 25 -9.85 -18.69 -13.30
CA PRO A 25 -8.95 -18.36 -14.38
C PRO A 25 -7.65 -17.87 -13.74
N HIS A 26 -6.63 -18.73 -13.76
CA HIS A 26 -5.31 -18.39 -13.28
C HIS A 26 -4.80 -17.29 -14.19
N ILE A 27 -4.82 -16.06 -13.68
CA ILE A 27 -4.11 -14.97 -14.33
C ILE A 27 -2.65 -15.25 -14.00
N ASP A 28 -1.91 -15.77 -14.98
CA ASP A 28 -0.46 -15.89 -14.84
C ASP A 28 0.11 -14.48 -14.69
N LEU A 29 0.34 -14.07 -13.45
CA LEU A 29 0.79 -12.74 -13.10
C LEU A 29 2.30 -12.59 -13.27
N ALA A 30 3.03 -13.57 -13.82
CA ALA A 30 4.45 -13.45 -14.10
C ALA A 30 4.73 -12.10 -14.79
N PRO A 31 5.28 -11.09 -14.09
CA PRO A 31 5.62 -9.83 -14.70
C PRO A 31 6.68 -10.05 -15.77
N VAL A 32 6.46 -9.44 -16.92
CA VAL A 32 7.54 -9.18 -17.87
C VAL A 32 8.03 -7.78 -17.53
N TYR A 33 8.86 -7.67 -16.49
CA TYR A 33 9.39 -6.37 -16.08
C TYR A 33 10.33 -5.84 -17.18
N ASN A 34 9.75 -5.12 -18.15
CA ASN A 34 10.40 -4.68 -19.37
C ASN A 34 10.06 -3.21 -19.62
N PHE A 35 11.08 -2.36 -19.71
CA PHE A 35 10.91 -0.92 -19.89
C PHE A 35 10.20 -0.57 -21.21
N ASP A 36 10.49 -1.27 -22.31
CA ASP A 36 9.84 -1.05 -23.60
C ASP A 36 8.32 -1.27 -23.49
N LYS A 37 7.90 -2.27 -22.69
CA LYS A 37 6.48 -2.51 -22.44
C LYS A 37 5.86 -1.39 -21.62
N ILE A 38 6.59 -0.85 -20.64
CA ILE A 38 6.16 0.29 -19.83
C ILE A 38 6.01 1.54 -20.72
N GLU A 39 6.97 1.79 -21.61
CA GLU A 39 6.91 2.88 -22.57
C GLU A 39 5.74 2.72 -23.55
N GLU A 40 5.53 1.53 -24.11
CA GLU A 40 4.37 1.17 -24.93
C GLU A 40 3.05 1.47 -24.19
N LEU A 41 2.93 1.05 -22.93
CA LEU A 41 1.75 1.33 -22.10
C LEU A 41 1.58 2.82 -21.79
N SER A 42 2.68 3.58 -21.69
CA SER A 42 2.63 5.03 -21.52
C SER A 42 2.18 5.76 -22.77
N ASN A 43 2.45 5.22 -23.96
CA ASN A 43 2.07 5.78 -25.25
C ASN A 43 0.69 5.31 -25.75
N LYS A 44 0.19 4.19 -25.22
CA LYS A 44 -1.15 3.66 -25.52
C LYS A 44 -2.24 4.66 -25.10
N GLU A 45 -2.79 5.33 -26.09
CA GLU A 45 -3.90 6.25 -25.89
C GLU A 45 -5.21 5.51 -25.62
N VAL A 46 -5.95 5.92 -24.59
CA VAL A 46 -7.31 5.43 -24.37
C VAL A 46 -8.28 6.28 -25.18
N LYS A 47 -9.03 5.68 -26.11
CA LYS A 47 -10.10 6.34 -26.87
C LYS A 47 -11.22 6.78 -25.93
N GLY A 48 -11.16 8.04 -25.47
CA GLY A 48 -12.27 8.69 -24.76
C GLY A 48 -13.23 9.37 -25.74
N GLN A 49 -14.54 9.25 -25.51
CA GLN A 49 -15.57 9.96 -26.26
C GLN A 49 -15.39 11.49 -26.09
N GLY A 50 -14.74 12.16 -27.06
CA GLY A 50 -14.77 13.61 -27.24
C GLY A 50 -13.94 14.48 -26.28
N LYS A 51 -13.05 13.93 -25.44
CA LYS A 51 -12.13 14.70 -24.58
C LYS A 51 -10.68 14.35 -24.88
N LYS A 52 -9.76 15.31 -24.71
CA LYS A 52 -8.30 15.13 -24.87
C LYS A 52 -7.88 13.80 -24.24
N LYS A 53 -7.30 12.93 -25.07
CA LYS A 53 -6.84 11.59 -24.68
C LYS A 53 -5.80 11.73 -23.57
N LYS A 54 -6.00 10.99 -22.47
CA LYS A 54 -5.00 10.87 -21.41
C LYS A 54 -4.56 9.43 -21.34
N THR A 55 -3.25 9.22 -21.29
CA THR A 55 -2.65 7.92 -21.06
C THR A 55 -2.87 7.54 -19.59
N LYS A 56 -3.07 6.24 -19.32
CA LYS A 56 -3.22 5.74 -17.94
C LYS A 56 -1.90 5.77 -17.17
N LEU A 57 -0.78 5.71 -17.88
CA LEU A 57 0.56 5.73 -17.31
C LEU A 57 1.30 6.99 -17.73
N LYS A 58 2.03 7.59 -16.79
CA LYS A 58 2.87 8.77 -16.99
C LYS A 58 4.30 8.42 -16.62
N LEU A 59 5.22 8.65 -17.56
CA LEU A 59 6.66 8.71 -17.31
C LEU A 59 7.03 10.15 -16.96
N MET A 60 7.76 10.34 -15.87
CA MET A 60 8.24 11.65 -15.45
C MET A 60 9.74 11.61 -15.38
N GLU A 61 10.39 12.27 -16.34
CA GLU A 61 11.83 12.46 -16.35
C GLU A 61 12.19 13.64 -15.46
N ASN A 62 13.22 13.46 -14.65
CA ASN A 62 13.81 14.50 -13.81
C ASN A 62 15.33 14.36 -13.88
N GLU A 63 16.03 15.47 -13.95
CA GLU A 63 17.48 15.47 -13.76
C GLU A 63 17.80 15.08 -12.31
N ALA A 64 18.77 14.19 -12.11
CA ALA A 64 19.29 13.93 -10.79
C ALA A 64 20.20 15.09 -10.39
N VAL A 65 19.85 15.84 -9.36
CA VAL A 65 20.71 16.91 -8.84
C VAL A 65 21.47 16.35 -7.63
N PRO A 66 22.80 16.50 -7.48
CA PRO A 66 23.74 17.29 -8.30
C PRO A 66 24.43 16.48 -9.43
N TYR A 67 23.81 15.43 -9.96
CA TYR A 67 24.37 14.52 -10.97
C TYR A 67 23.75 14.73 -12.38
N PRO A 68 24.09 15.81 -13.09
CA PRO A 68 23.40 16.25 -14.32
C PRO A 68 23.48 15.24 -15.48
N ASN A 69 24.42 14.29 -15.41
CA ASN A 69 24.57 13.20 -16.39
C ASN A 69 23.62 12.02 -16.14
N ILE A 70 22.78 12.08 -15.10
CA ILE A 70 21.83 11.03 -14.74
C ILE A 70 20.41 11.59 -14.80
N THR A 71 19.54 10.91 -15.55
CA THR A 71 18.10 11.18 -15.62
C THR A 71 17.33 10.12 -14.87
N ILE A 72 16.47 10.54 -13.95
CA ILE A 72 15.54 9.70 -13.19
C ILE A 72 14.20 9.66 -13.92
N ILE A 73 13.74 8.47 -14.29
CA ILE A 73 12.44 8.26 -14.95
C ILE A 73 11.48 7.61 -13.93
N ASP A 74 10.63 8.43 -13.30
CA ASP A 74 9.59 7.93 -12.39
C ASP A 74 8.37 7.42 -13.18
N VAL A 75 7.92 6.21 -12.86
CA VAL A 75 6.74 5.60 -13.47
C VAL A 75 5.53 5.74 -12.55
N LYS A 76 4.46 6.35 -13.06
CA LYS A 76 3.26 6.65 -12.27
C LYS A 76 1.98 6.36 -13.04
N VAL A 77 1.03 5.66 -12.39
CA VAL A 77 -0.35 5.59 -12.87
C VAL A 77 -1.02 6.96 -12.68
N ASN A 78 -1.62 7.49 -13.73
CA ASN A 78 -2.22 8.83 -13.79
C ASN A 78 -3.62 8.88 -13.13
N ALA A 79 -3.72 8.27 -11.95
CA ALA A 79 -4.93 8.20 -11.15
C ALA A 79 -4.56 8.28 -9.65
N ARG A 80 -5.55 8.51 -8.79
CA ARG A 80 -5.39 8.56 -7.33
C ARG A 80 -6.53 7.82 -6.65
N GLY A 81 -6.25 7.24 -5.49
CA GLY A 81 -7.25 6.61 -4.62
C GLY A 81 -8.04 5.51 -5.36
N VAL A 82 -9.36 5.54 -5.25
CA VAL A 82 -10.25 4.52 -5.85
C VAL A 82 -10.10 4.41 -7.37
N SER A 83 -9.77 5.51 -8.06
CA SER A 83 -9.54 5.48 -9.51
C SER A 83 -8.25 4.73 -9.86
N GLU A 84 -7.21 4.87 -9.04
CA GLU A 84 -5.95 4.13 -9.21
C GLU A 84 -6.18 2.63 -9.07
N ASP A 85 -6.89 2.21 -8.01
CA ASP A 85 -7.26 0.81 -7.80
C ASP A 85 -8.07 0.26 -8.99
N SER A 86 -9.02 1.06 -9.49
CA SER A 86 -9.81 0.70 -10.67
C SER A 86 -8.95 0.53 -11.93
N ASP A 87 -7.89 1.33 -12.10
CA ASP A 87 -7.01 1.23 -13.27
C ASP A 87 -6.17 -0.03 -13.24
N TYR A 88 -5.61 -0.39 -12.08
CA TYR A 88 -4.90 -1.66 -11.91
C TYR A 88 -5.83 -2.87 -12.08
N LEU A 89 -7.03 -2.85 -11.49
CA LEU A 89 -7.98 -3.97 -11.60
C LEU A 89 -8.62 -4.11 -12.99
N SER A 90 -8.67 -3.03 -13.78
CA SER A 90 -9.25 -3.07 -15.12
C SER A 90 -8.24 -3.32 -16.24
N ASN A 91 -6.94 -3.25 -15.95
CA ASN A 91 -5.89 -3.41 -16.93
C ASN A 91 -4.80 -4.37 -16.42
N ILE A 92 -4.82 -5.58 -16.94
CA ILE A 92 -3.91 -6.63 -16.53
C ILE A 92 -2.44 -6.33 -16.88
N ASP A 93 -2.18 -5.64 -17.99
CA ASP A 93 -0.82 -5.24 -18.36
C ASP A 93 -0.24 -4.24 -17.36
N ILE A 94 -1.05 -3.31 -16.87
CA ILE A 94 -0.62 -2.39 -15.81
C ILE A 94 -0.32 -3.17 -14.54
N LEU A 95 -1.19 -4.11 -14.15
CA LEU A 95 -1.00 -4.90 -12.94
C LEU A 95 0.27 -5.76 -12.99
N LYS A 96 0.56 -6.39 -14.13
CA LYS A 96 1.76 -7.20 -14.30
C LYS A 96 3.02 -6.35 -14.36
N ASN A 97 3.03 -5.29 -15.18
CA ASN A 97 4.28 -4.61 -15.54
C ASN A 97 4.61 -3.40 -14.65
N ILE A 98 3.63 -2.86 -13.90
CA ILE A 98 3.81 -1.63 -13.11
C ILE A 98 3.79 -1.96 -11.62
N ARG A 99 4.92 -1.72 -10.95
CA ARG A 99 4.98 -1.76 -9.48
C ARG A 99 4.65 -0.40 -8.87
N ARG A 100 4.25 -0.41 -7.61
CA ARG A 100 3.94 0.82 -6.86
C ARG A 100 5.25 1.44 -6.33
N GLY A 101 5.84 2.30 -7.15
CA GLY A 101 7.14 2.92 -6.91
C GLY A 101 8.21 2.35 -7.83
N ASN A 102 8.03 2.47 -9.14
CA ASN A 102 9.04 2.11 -10.14
C ASN A 102 9.80 3.37 -10.57
N SER A 103 11.13 3.30 -10.60
CA SER A 103 11.97 4.33 -11.19
C SER A 103 13.17 3.73 -11.92
N PHE A 104 13.51 4.32 -13.06
CA PHE A 104 14.67 3.94 -13.87
C PHE A 104 15.71 5.05 -13.84
N LEU A 105 16.98 4.69 -13.97
CA LEU A 105 18.09 5.61 -14.07
C LEU A 105 18.68 5.48 -15.46
N LYS A 106 18.72 6.59 -16.19
CA LYS A 106 19.33 6.70 -17.52
C LYS A 106 20.56 7.56 -17.43
N PHE A 107 21.69 7.07 -17.91
CA PHE A 107 22.98 7.78 -17.89
C PHE A 107 23.85 7.30 -19.05
N ASN A 108 24.98 7.97 -19.31
CA ASN A 108 25.98 7.47 -20.25
C ASN A 108 27.13 6.82 -19.47
N ASP A 109 27.55 5.63 -19.88
CA ASP A 109 28.74 4.99 -19.32
C ASP A 109 30.04 5.67 -19.77
N GLU A 110 31.19 5.14 -19.31
CA GLU A 110 32.51 5.66 -19.66
C GLU A 110 32.81 5.66 -21.16
N SER A 111 32.13 4.80 -21.93
CA SER A 111 32.24 4.74 -23.40
C SER A 111 31.33 5.74 -24.12
N GLY A 112 30.49 6.46 -23.36
CA GLY A 112 29.47 7.36 -23.89
C GLY A 112 28.20 6.64 -24.35
N LYS A 113 28.07 5.33 -24.11
CA LYS A 113 26.87 4.56 -24.45
C LYS A 113 25.80 4.81 -23.39
N SER A 114 24.58 5.12 -23.85
CA SER A 114 23.43 5.28 -22.95
C SER A 114 23.07 3.93 -22.31
N GLN A 115 23.03 3.92 -20.98
CA GLN A 115 22.60 2.83 -20.14
C GLN A 115 21.25 3.17 -19.52
N LEU A 116 20.43 2.15 -19.29
CA LEU A 116 19.17 2.25 -18.56
C LEU A 116 19.13 1.12 -17.54
N ILE A 117 19.05 1.47 -16.27
CA ILE A 117 19.00 0.50 -15.18
C ILE A 117 17.82 0.77 -14.26
N VAL A 118 17.43 -0.24 -13.48
CA VAL A 118 16.41 -0.09 -12.45
C VAL A 118 17.01 0.63 -11.25
N GLY A 119 16.57 1.86 -10.98
CA GLY A 119 16.96 2.57 -9.76
C GLY A 119 16.22 2.04 -8.54
N ARG A 120 14.92 1.82 -8.71
CA ARG A 120 14.02 1.32 -7.66
C ARG A 120 12.91 0.48 -8.26
N LYS A 121 12.59 -0.61 -7.56
CA LYS A 121 11.39 -1.41 -7.81
C LYS A 121 10.58 -1.61 -6.54
N GLY A 122 9.41 -1.00 -6.49
CA GLY A 122 8.46 -1.21 -5.41
C GLY A 122 7.73 -2.55 -5.50
N MET A 123 6.84 -2.81 -4.53
CA MET A 123 5.98 -3.99 -4.54
C MET A 123 4.88 -3.93 -5.61
N ILE A 124 4.32 -5.09 -5.95
CA ILE A 124 3.07 -5.18 -6.72
C ILE A 124 1.95 -4.44 -5.97
N LYS A 125 0.99 -3.91 -6.73
CA LYS A 125 -0.25 -3.43 -6.14
C LYS A 125 -1.04 -4.59 -5.52
N PHE A 126 -1.20 -4.57 -4.21
CA PHE A 126 -2.10 -5.47 -3.47
C PHE A 126 -3.25 -4.72 -2.80
N TYR A 127 -4.27 -5.47 -2.41
CA TYR A 127 -5.59 -4.93 -2.06
C TYR A 127 -6.05 -5.38 -0.69
N ASP A 128 -7.16 -4.80 -0.22
CA ASP A 128 -7.77 -5.19 1.04
C ASP A 128 -8.46 -6.56 0.85
N ILE A 129 -8.34 -7.47 1.81
CA ILE A 129 -9.13 -8.71 1.81
C ILE A 129 -10.48 -8.36 2.43
N TYR A 130 -11.56 -8.59 1.69
CA TYR A 130 -12.91 -8.34 2.17
C TYR A 130 -13.58 -9.65 2.59
N ARG A 131 -14.56 -9.57 3.50
CA ARG A 131 -15.29 -10.74 3.98
C ARG A 131 -15.96 -11.50 2.85
N GLU A 132 -16.47 -10.80 1.85
CA GLU A 132 -17.13 -11.38 0.68
C GLU A 132 -16.22 -12.32 -0.11
N MET A 133 -14.89 -12.15 -0.03
CA MET A 133 -13.90 -13.06 -0.62
C MET A 133 -13.73 -14.35 0.18
N LEU A 134 -14.12 -14.33 1.45
CA LEU A 134 -13.91 -15.41 2.42
C LEU A 134 -15.18 -16.24 2.65
N GLU A 135 -16.37 -15.73 2.34
CA GLU A 135 -17.63 -16.47 2.49
C GLU A 135 -17.77 -17.60 1.46
N GLU A 136 -18.33 -18.74 1.88
CA GLU A 136 -18.69 -19.83 0.97
C GLU A 136 -19.89 -19.44 0.08
N GLY A 137 -19.83 -19.82 -1.19
CA GLY A 137 -20.90 -19.53 -2.16
C GLY A 137 -21.06 -18.04 -2.52
N SER A 138 -20.17 -17.16 -2.05
CA SER A 138 -20.13 -15.76 -2.49
C SER A 138 -19.83 -15.66 -4.00
N GLU A 139 -19.18 -16.68 -4.55
CA GLU A 139 -18.80 -16.80 -5.96
C GLU A 139 -20.02 -17.10 -6.86
N GLU A 140 -20.90 -18.00 -6.44
CA GLU A 140 -22.12 -18.36 -7.18
C GLU A 140 -23.21 -17.28 -7.11
N LYS A 141 -23.38 -16.65 -5.95
CA LYS A 141 -24.37 -15.57 -5.74
C LYS A 141 -24.05 -14.29 -6.54
N GLN A 142 -22.84 -14.17 -7.10
CA GLN A 142 -22.42 -12.98 -7.83
C GLN A 142 -22.93 -12.93 -9.28
N VAL A 143 -23.22 -14.07 -9.92
CA VAL A 143 -23.46 -14.12 -11.38
C VAL A 143 -24.95 -14.02 -11.76
N THR A 144 -25.89 -14.33 -10.87
CA THR A 144 -27.32 -14.40 -11.19
C THR A 144 -28.10 -13.16 -10.74
N LYS A 145 -28.19 -12.12 -11.59
CA LYS A 145 -29.31 -11.14 -11.50
C LYS A 145 -29.91 -10.87 -12.88
N LYS A 146 -31.21 -11.19 -12.99
CA LYS A 146 -32.08 -11.07 -14.17
C LYS A 146 -32.50 -9.64 -14.54
N ASP A 147 -32.20 -8.64 -13.70
CA ASP A 147 -32.82 -7.31 -13.84
C ASP A 147 -31.81 -6.22 -14.23
N GLY A 148 -31.25 -6.32 -15.44
CA GLY A 148 -30.79 -5.23 -16.34
C GLY A 148 -30.09 -3.94 -15.86
N LYS A 149 -29.78 -3.74 -14.57
CA LYS A 149 -29.16 -2.52 -14.03
C LYS A 149 -27.64 -2.72 -13.94
N SER A 150 -26.91 -2.13 -14.89
CA SER A 150 -25.48 -2.38 -15.12
C SER A 150 -24.55 -2.01 -13.95
N ARG A 151 -24.95 -1.14 -13.02
CA ARG A 151 -24.06 -0.62 -11.97
C ARG A 151 -23.63 -1.68 -10.94
N LEU A 152 -24.51 -2.64 -10.62
CA LEU A 152 -24.16 -3.76 -9.72
C LEU A 152 -23.16 -4.74 -10.34
N VAL A 153 -22.97 -4.71 -11.66
CA VAL A 153 -22.08 -5.63 -12.38
C VAL A 153 -20.62 -5.17 -12.28
N GLU A 154 -20.37 -3.86 -12.32
CA GLU A 154 -18.99 -3.32 -12.26
C GLU A 154 -18.35 -3.51 -10.88
N ASP A 155 -19.06 -3.22 -9.79
CA ASP A 155 -18.52 -3.38 -8.44
C ASP A 155 -18.22 -4.86 -8.13
N LYS A 156 -19.07 -5.78 -8.61
CA LYS A 156 -18.82 -7.23 -8.52
C LYS A 156 -17.59 -7.66 -9.33
N LYS A 157 -17.45 -7.18 -10.57
CA LYS A 157 -16.29 -7.50 -11.41
C LYS A 157 -14.98 -7.07 -10.73
N LYS A 158 -14.96 -5.88 -10.13
CA LYS A 158 -13.80 -5.39 -9.36
C LYS A 158 -13.48 -6.27 -8.17
N SER A 159 -14.50 -6.65 -7.38
CA SER A 159 -14.32 -7.55 -6.24
C SER A 159 -13.75 -8.90 -6.67
N PHE A 160 -14.24 -9.46 -7.79
CA PHE A 160 -13.75 -10.72 -8.33
C PHE A 160 -12.30 -10.63 -8.81
N THR A 161 -11.95 -9.60 -9.59
CA THR A 161 -10.56 -9.41 -10.01
C THR A 161 -9.63 -9.22 -8.81
N GLN A 162 -10.05 -8.44 -7.81
CA GLN A 162 -9.29 -8.24 -6.59
C GLN A 162 -9.06 -9.55 -5.82
N MET A 163 -10.08 -10.39 -5.74
CA MET A 163 -10.00 -11.73 -5.15
C MET A 163 -8.98 -12.59 -5.92
N ASN A 164 -9.04 -12.62 -7.25
CA ASN A 164 -8.10 -13.39 -8.07
C ASN A 164 -6.66 -12.93 -7.88
N VAL A 165 -6.40 -11.61 -7.86
CA VAL A 165 -5.05 -11.08 -7.63
C VAL A 165 -4.50 -11.49 -6.27
N THR A 166 -5.37 -11.70 -5.28
CA THR A 166 -4.97 -12.02 -3.92
C THR A 166 -4.89 -13.53 -3.68
N LEU A 167 -5.85 -14.34 -4.17
CA LEU A 167 -6.05 -15.73 -3.77
C LEU A 167 -5.84 -16.76 -4.90
N ALA A 168 -5.70 -16.36 -6.17
CA ALA A 168 -5.52 -17.32 -7.26
C ALA A 168 -4.15 -18.03 -7.21
N GLY A 169 -3.08 -17.32 -6.85
CA GLY A 169 -1.75 -17.91 -6.67
C GLY A 169 -1.70 -18.98 -5.57
N PRO A 170 -2.23 -18.70 -4.37
CA PRO A 170 -2.41 -19.70 -3.31
C PRO A 170 -3.22 -20.91 -3.76
N TYR A 171 -4.39 -20.68 -4.38
CA TYR A 171 -5.24 -21.76 -4.88
C TYR A 171 -4.49 -22.67 -5.87
N LYS A 172 -3.84 -22.08 -6.87
CA LYS A 172 -3.07 -22.82 -7.88
C LYS A 172 -1.89 -23.59 -7.27
N SER A 173 -1.24 -23.05 -6.24
CA SER A 173 -0.15 -23.74 -5.57
C SER A 173 -0.61 -25.06 -4.93
N PHE A 174 -1.82 -25.10 -4.36
CA PHE A 174 -2.39 -26.36 -3.86
C PHE A 174 -2.71 -27.35 -4.97
N GLU A 175 -3.27 -26.88 -6.09
CA GLU A 175 -3.55 -27.73 -7.28
C GLU A 175 -2.26 -28.36 -7.84
N ASP A 176 -1.15 -27.63 -7.74
CA ASP A 176 0.16 -28.10 -8.19
C ASP A 176 0.90 -28.96 -7.14
N GLY A 177 0.25 -29.28 -6.01
CA GLY A 177 0.79 -30.14 -4.95
C GLY A 177 1.72 -29.46 -3.95
N TYR A 178 1.81 -28.12 -3.96
CA TYR A 178 2.61 -27.35 -2.99
C TYR A 178 1.81 -27.06 -1.72
N LYS A 179 2.54 -26.65 -0.68
CA LYS A 179 1.97 -26.06 0.53
C LYS A 179 1.94 -24.54 0.40
N VAL A 180 1.08 -23.88 1.18
CA VAL A 180 1.06 -22.43 1.29
C VAL A 180 1.21 -22.04 2.75
N GLU A 181 2.20 -21.22 3.06
CA GLU A 181 2.33 -20.55 4.34
C GLU A 181 1.65 -19.18 4.29
N MET A 182 0.97 -18.83 5.39
CA MET A 182 0.50 -17.47 5.60
C MET A 182 1.40 -16.77 6.60
N VAL A 183 2.05 -15.69 6.18
CA VAL A 183 2.85 -14.84 7.07
C VAL A 183 2.12 -13.52 7.28
N LYS A 184 1.90 -13.14 8.54
CA LYS A 184 1.27 -11.87 8.92
C LYS A 184 2.35 -10.91 9.36
N THR A 185 2.28 -9.67 8.86
CA THR A 185 3.10 -8.56 9.34
C THR A 185 2.24 -7.40 9.80
N LEU A 186 2.69 -6.65 10.81
CA LEU A 186 2.03 -5.40 11.20
C LEU A 186 2.05 -4.42 10.03
N LYS A 187 0.92 -3.73 9.81
CA LYS A 187 0.84 -2.71 8.78
C LYS A 187 1.06 -1.32 9.40
N ALA A 188 2.32 -0.86 9.38
CA ALA A 188 2.66 0.50 9.75
C ALA A 188 1.85 1.55 8.96
N ASN A 189 1.59 2.69 9.60
CA ASN A 189 0.77 3.80 9.15
C ASN A 189 1.60 5.08 8.99
N GLY A 190 2.58 5.03 8.09
CA GLY A 190 3.40 6.17 7.70
C GLY A 190 3.27 6.54 6.22
N GLU A 191 4.31 7.19 5.71
CA GLU A 191 4.49 7.45 4.28
C GLU A 191 5.42 6.41 3.66
N ASN A 192 5.05 5.90 2.50
CA ASN A 192 5.83 4.83 1.86
C ASN A 192 7.26 5.30 1.60
N ALA A 193 8.22 4.56 2.15
CA ALA A 193 9.65 4.81 2.04
C ALA A 193 10.35 3.65 1.35
N GLN A 194 11.22 3.96 0.40
CA GLN A 194 12.01 2.99 -0.32
C GLN A 194 13.45 3.48 -0.39
N VAL A 195 14.40 2.56 -0.18
CA VAL A 195 15.83 2.84 -0.23
C VAL A 195 16.51 1.73 -1.02
N SER A 196 17.37 2.08 -1.96
CA SER A 196 18.25 1.12 -2.65
C SER A 196 19.65 1.69 -2.77
N TRP A 197 20.62 0.79 -2.89
CA TRP A 197 21.98 1.12 -3.27
C TRP A 197 22.20 0.74 -4.73
N ASN A 198 22.87 1.61 -5.47
CA ASN A 198 23.31 1.33 -6.82
C ASN A 198 24.84 1.31 -6.86
N SER A 199 25.44 0.11 -6.87
CA SER A 199 26.90 -0.05 -6.87
C SER A 199 27.57 0.54 -8.12
N GLN A 200 26.92 0.46 -9.28
CA GLN A 200 27.45 0.98 -10.55
C GLN A 200 27.64 2.49 -10.53
N LEU A 201 26.72 3.23 -9.89
CA LEU A 201 26.80 4.68 -9.77
C LEU A 201 27.46 5.14 -8.46
N GLY A 202 27.55 4.26 -7.46
CA GLY A 202 28.01 4.61 -6.12
C GLY A 202 27.07 5.58 -5.41
N LEU A 203 25.75 5.44 -5.65
CA LEU A 203 24.71 6.35 -5.17
C LEU A 203 23.59 5.59 -4.46
N TRP A 204 23.02 6.24 -3.44
CA TRP A 204 21.75 5.83 -2.85
C TRP A 204 20.59 6.35 -3.70
N VAL A 205 19.52 5.56 -3.77
CA VAL A 205 18.24 5.97 -4.36
C VAL A 205 17.20 6.09 -3.24
N PHE A 206 16.70 7.30 -3.01
CA PHE A 206 15.76 7.63 -1.95
C PHE A 206 14.39 7.98 -2.50
N CYS A 207 13.36 7.38 -1.92
CA CYS A 207 12.15 7.20 -2.66
C CYS A 207 10.88 7.24 -1.83
N SER A 208 10.02 8.22 -2.10
CA SER A 208 8.60 8.16 -1.74
C SER A 208 7.81 7.32 -2.75
N LYS A 209 6.49 7.16 -2.56
CA LYS A 209 5.61 6.37 -3.46
C LYS A 209 5.84 6.64 -4.96
N ASN A 210 6.02 7.90 -5.38
CA ASN A 210 6.05 8.26 -6.81
C ASN A 210 7.23 9.14 -7.23
N VAL A 211 8.18 9.41 -6.34
CA VAL A 211 9.32 10.29 -6.61
C VAL A 211 10.59 9.60 -6.14
N ALA A 212 11.57 9.52 -7.02
CA ALA A 212 12.93 9.10 -6.71
C ALA A 212 13.90 10.27 -6.69
N MET A 213 14.95 10.11 -5.90
CA MET A 213 16.01 11.08 -5.64
C MET A 213 17.33 10.32 -5.51
N LEU A 214 18.44 10.89 -5.97
CA LEU A 214 19.77 10.30 -5.83
C LEU A 214 20.61 11.15 -4.89
N ALA A 215 21.38 10.51 -4.02
CA ALA A 215 22.37 11.20 -3.20
C ALA A 215 23.48 10.23 -2.78
N LYS A 216 24.69 10.75 -2.63
CA LYS A 216 25.81 10.02 -2.04
C LYS A 216 25.94 10.32 -0.55
N SER A 217 25.60 11.56 -0.18
CA SER A 217 25.79 12.14 1.14
C SER A 217 24.65 13.10 1.49
N ARG A 218 24.65 13.61 2.73
CA ARG A 218 23.65 14.59 3.19
C ARG A 218 23.77 15.93 2.47
N ASP A 219 24.99 16.34 2.10
CA ASP A 219 25.24 17.61 1.40
C ASP A 219 24.56 17.65 0.02
N ASP A 220 24.43 16.50 -0.65
CA ASP A 220 23.74 16.40 -1.94
C ASP A 220 22.24 16.77 -1.82
N LEU A 221 21.65 16.68 -0.63
CA LEU A 221 20.23 16.97 -0.40
C LEU A 221 19.90 18.46 -0.53
N GLU A 222 20.88 19.35 -0.28
CA GLU A 222 20.70 20.81 -0.40
C GLU A 222 20.45 21.23 -1.85
N ALA A 223 21.06 20.52 -2.81
CA ALA A 223 20.92 20.83 -4.21
C ALA A 223 19.46 20.65 -4.71
N TYR A 224 18.68 19.77 -4.07
CA TYR A 224 17.25 19.61 -4.35
C TYR A 224 16.38 20.79 -3.86
N ASP A 225 16.84 21.58 -2.87
CA ASP A 225 16.14 22.82 -2.47
C ASP A 225 16.25 23.91 -3.53
N GLN A 226 17.25 23.81 -4.39
CA GLN A 226 17.50 24.74 -5.49
C GLN A 226 16.93 24.24 -6.83
N SER A 227 16.33 23.05 -6.85
CA SER A 227 15.68 22.50 -8.05
C SER A 227 14.46 23.32 -8.46
N GLU A 228 14.00 23.16 -9.72
CA GLU A 228 12.81 23.88 -10.22
C GLU A 228 11.53 23.58 -9.40
N ASN A 229 11.48 22.43 -8.72
CA ASN A 229 10.34 22.03 -7.91
C ASN A 229 10.78 21.35 -6.59
N PRO A 230 11.23 22.13 -5.59
CA PRO A 230 11.74 21.59 -4.33
C PRO A 230 10.71 20.73 -3.58
N LEU A 231 9.44 21.13 -3.61
CA LEU A 231 8.33 20.43 -2.95
C LEU A 231 8.10 19.02 -3.50
N ARG A 232 8.51 18.74 -4.74
CA ARG A 232 8.38 17.40 -5.33
C ARG A 232 9.18 16.36 -4.54
N PHE A 233 10.37 16.74 -4.08
CA PHE A 233 11.33 15.83 -3.45
C PHE A 233 11.21 15.81 -1.92
N GLN A 234 10.29 16.58 -1.34
CA GLN A 234 10.14 16.75 0.11
C GLN A 234 10.17 15.43 0.89
N PHE A 235 9.32 14.46 0.55
CA PHE A 235 9.31 13.17 1.24
C PHE A 235 10.57 12.34 1.00
N SER A 236 11.11 12.34 -0.22
CA SER A 236 12.36 11.62 -0.51
C SER A 236 13.54 12.21 0.27
N LYS A 237 13.56 13.52 0.51
CA LYS A 237 14.55 14.20 1.38
C LYS A 237 14.39 13.84 2.85
N LEU A 238 13.16 13.78 3.36
CA LEU A 238 12.88 13.35 4.74
C LEU A 238 13.35 11.90 4.96
N ILE A 239 13.05 11.02 4.01
CA ILE A 239 13.51 9.63 4.00
C ILE A 239 15.04 9.56 3.94
N ALA A 240 15.69 10.35 3.08
CA ALA A 240 17.15 10.36 2.94
C ALA A 240 17.85 10.81 4.22
N ASN A 241 17.39 11.89 4.86
CA ASN A 241 17.94 12.34 6.14
C ASN A 241 17.81 11.26 7.21
N CYS A 242 16.61 10.67 7.34
CA CYS A 242 16.38 9.57 8.29
C CYS A 242 17.27 8.35 8.01
N TRP A 243 17.55 8.04 6.74
CA TRP A 243 18.45 6.96 6.37
C TRP A 243 19.91 7.27 6.68
N PHE A 244 20.37 8.49 6.40
CA PHE A 244 21.74 8.90 6.74
C PHE A 244 21.96 8.88 8.26
N ASP A 245 21.00 9.34 9.07
CA ASP A 245 21.05 9.19 10.53
C ASP A 245 21.19 7.71 10.93
N LYS A 246 20.50 6.81 10.22
CA LYS A 246 20.57 5.37 10.46
C LYS A 246 21.92 4.77 10.06
N LEU A 247 22.53 5.21 8.94
CA LEU A 247 23.86 4.78 8.55
C LEU A 247 24.91 5.18 9.60
N GLU A 248 24.83 6.41 10.11
CA GLU A 248 25.70 6.88 11.20
C GLU A 248 25.53 6.02 12.48
N GLU A 249 24.30 5.63 12.83
CA GLU A 249 24.03 4.72 13.95
C GLU A 249 24.65 3.32 13.71
N ILE A 250 24.54 2.78 12.50
CA ILE A 250 25.11 1.47 12.11
C ILE A 250 26.63 1.50 12.27
N GLU A 251 27.30 2.53 11.76
CA GLU A 251 28.75 2.69 11.89
C GLU A 251 29.18 2.89 13.35
N ALA A 252 28.43 3.67 14.13
CA ALA A 252 28.69 3.88 15.55
C ALA A 252 28.57 2.58 16.38
N ASN A 253 27.75 1.64 15.94
CA ASN A 253 27.63 0.31 16.53
C ASN A 253 28.71 -0.69 16.01
N GLY A 254 29.67 -0.23 15.21
CA GLY A 254 30.78 -1.04 14.69
C GLY A 254 30.40 -1.93 13.50
N ILE A 255 29.23 -1.71 12.89
CA ILE A 255 28.79 -2.47 11.72
C ILE A 255 29.25 -1.74 10.45
N ASN A 256 29.82 -2.49 9.51
CA ASN A 256 30.35 -1.93 8.26
C ASN A 256 29.23 -1.65 7.24
N VAL A 257 29.04 -0.38 6.89
CA VAL A 257 28.04 0.06 5.89
C VAL A 257 28.33 -0.47 4.48
N GLU A 258 29.58 -0.79 4.15
CA GLU A 258 29.89 -1.40 2.85
C GLU A 258 29.34 -2.83 2.72
N ASP A 259 29.26 -3.57 3.83
CA ASP A 259 28.62 -4.89 3.83
C ASP A 259 27.11 -4.76 3.62
N LEU A 260 26.48 -3.75 4.23
CA LEU A 260 25.07 -3.43 3.99
C LEU A 260 24.83 -3.11 2.52
N LYS A 261 25.63 -2.21 1.94
CA LYS A 261 25.55 -1.85 0.52
C LYS A 261 25.67 -3.06 -0.40
N LYS A 262 26.58 -3.99 -0.08
CA LYS A 262 26.75 -5.23 -0.85
C LYS A 262 25.54 -6.16 -0.77
N ASP A 263 24.98 -6.36 0.42
CA ASP A 263 23.84 -7.27 0.62
C ASP A 263 22.56 -6.78 -0.07
N ILE A 264 22.38 -5.44 -0.10
CA ILE A 264 21.21 -4.80 -0.68
C ILE A 264 21.42 -4.35 -2.13
N ASP A 265 22.61 -4.56 -2.70
CA ASP A 265 22.87 -4.23 -4.10
C ASP A 265 21.92 -5.00 -5.01
N GLY A 266 21.37 -4.31 -6.01
CA GLY A 266 20.32 -4.84 -6.87
C GLY A 266 18.96 -5.06 -6.17
N LYS A 267 18.76 -4.56 -4.95
CA LYS A 267 17.52 -4.69 -4.18
C LYS A 267 17.02 -3.33 -3.69
N THR A 268 15.71 -3.25 -3.47
CA THR A 268 15.05 -2.11 -2.85
C THR A 268 14.50 -2.53 -1.50
N LEU A 269 14.93 -1.85 -0.43
CA LEU A 269 14.34 -1.95 0.90
C LEU A 269 13.02 -1.19 0.92
N ILE A 270 11.96 -1.79 1.44
CA ILE A 270 10.63 -1.18 1.48
C ILE A 270 10.18 -1.04 2.94
N GLY A 271 9.78 0.18 3.30
CA GLY A 271 9.27 0.52 4.63
C GLY A 271 8.23 1.64 4.63
N GLU A 272 7.89 2.09 5.82
CA GLU A 272 7.09 3.29 6.09
C GLU A 272 7.93 4.30 6.89
N TYR A 273 8.01 5.54 6.41
CA TYR A 273 8.53 6.69 7.14
C TYR A 273 7.48 7.17 8.13
N CYS A 274 7.80 7.10 9.42
CA CYS A 274 6.88 7.30 10.53
C CYS A 274 7.44 8.32 11.52
N GLY A 275 6.56 8.92 12.32
CA GLY A 275 6.92 9.73 13.51
C GLY A 275 7.25 11.19 13.27
N ASP A 276 7.16 11.66 12.03
CA ASP A 276 7.26 13.08 11.73
C ASP A 276 6.00 13.81 12.20
N PRO A 277 6.09 14.77 13.14
CA PRO A 277 4.94 15.49 13.68
C PRO A 277 4.17 16.29 12.62
N ASN A 278 4.79 16.63 11.49
CA ASN A 278 4.15 17.36 10.40
C ASN A 278 3.45 16.44 9.39
N HIS A 279 3.68 15.13 9.47
CA HIS A 279 3.18 14.15 8.51
C HIS A 279 2.52 12.96 9.21
N VAL A 280 1.82 13.23 10.31
CA VAL A 280 1.12 12.18 11.08
C VAL A 280 -0.17 11.76 10.39
N HIS A 281 -0.37 10.45 10.25
CA HIS A 281 -1.59 9.88 9.67
C HIS A 281 -2.68 9.70 10.74
N LEU A 282 -2.85 8.48 11.26
CA LEU A 282 -3.82 8.14 12.31
C LEU A 282 -3.17 7.46 13.52
N ILE A 283 -1.89 7.11 13.41
CA ILE A 283 -1.10 6.50 14.47
C ILE A 283 0.02 7.46 14.84
N PHE A 284 0.19 7.72 16.13
CA PHE A 284 1.32 8.49 16.63
C PHE A 284 2.53 7.56 16.79
N TYR A 285 3.67 7.97 16.24
CA TYR A 285 4.95 7.29 16.47
C TYR A 285 5.87 8.27 17.21
N PRO A 286 6.48 7.87 18.34
CA PRO A 286 7.23 8.78 19.19
C PRO A 286 8.58 9.22 18.61
N LYS A 287 9.06 8.56 17.55
CA LYS A 287 10.36 8.81 16.93
C LYS A 287 10.24 8.79 15.41
N ILE A 288 10.94 9.71 14.76
CA ILE A 288 11.15 9.71 13.31
C ILE A 288 12.03 8.52 12.95
N ARG A 289 11.55 7.64 12.07
CA ARG A 289 12.28 6.45 11.60
C ARG A 289 11.65 5.89 10.33
N ILE A 290 12.36 4.95 9.70
CA ILE A 290 11.81 4.08 8.65
C ILE A 290 11.61 2.69 9.24
N ILE A 291 10.37 2.20 9.22
CA ILE A 291 10.03 0.84 9.67
C ILE A 291 9.94 -0.07 8.44
N PHE A 292 10.93 -0.95 8.26
CA PHE A 292 11.03 -1.84 7.10
C PHE A 292 10.15 -3.07 7.27
N TYR A 293 9.65 -3.60 6.14
CA TYR A 293 8.81 -4.79 6.15
C TYR A 293 9.12 -5.80 5.04
N THR A 294 9.83 -5.42 3.98
CA THR A 294 10.28 -6.37 2.95
C THR A 294 11.36 -5.78 2.05
N MET A 295 11.97 -6.62 1.23
CA MET A 295 12.89 -6.24 0.15
C MET A 295 12.36 -6.73 -1.20
N VAL A 296 12.66 -6.00 -2.27
CA VAL A 296 12.27 -6.36 -3.64
C VAL A 296 13.52 -6.40 -4.51
N GLU A 297 13.68 -7.46 -5.30
CA GLU A 297 14.76 -7.52 -6.29
C GLU A 297 14.47 -6.62 -7.48
N ASN A 298 15.40 -5.73 -7.79
CA ASN A 298 15.30 -4.84 -8.94
C ASN A 298 15.33 -5.62 -10.26
N GLY A 299 16.17 -6.68 -10.30
CA GLY A 299 16.38 -7.53 -11.47
C GLY A 299 17.16 -6.85 -12.58
N ASP A 300 17.65 -7.66 -13.52
CA ASP A 300 18.17 -7.18 -14.80
C ASP A 300 17.00 -6.97 -15.77
N LEU A 301 17.02 -5.86 -16.51
CA LEU A 301 16.04 -5.56 -17.55
C LEU A 301 16.14 -6.52 -18.74
N GLU A 302 17.35 -6.99 -19.04
CA GLU A 302 17.60 -7.87 -20.19
C GLU A 302 17.34 -9.34 -19.86
N SER A 303 17.54 -9.73 -18.60
CA SER A 303 17.45 -11.11 -18.12
C SER A 303 16.81 -11.20 -16.74
N PRO A 304 15.48 -10.99 -16.61
CA PRO A 304 14.81 -11.02 -15.32
C PRO A 304 14.88 -12.42 -14.70
N THR A 305 15.36 -12.49 -13.45
CA THR A 305 15.32 -13.70 -12.63
C THR A 305 13.89 -13.96 -12.12
N GLN A 306 13.58 -15.19 -11.71
CA GLN A 306 12.29 -15.48 -11.08
C GLN A 306 12.06 -14.64 -9.81
N GLU A 307 13.10 -14.43 -9.00
CA GLU A 307 13.03 -13.59 -7.79
C GLU A 307 12.71 -12.12 -8.13
N SER A 308 13.23 -11.60 -9.25
CA SER A 308 12.86 -10.28 -9.76
C SER A 308 11.42 -10.21 -10.29
N ILE A 309 10.86 -11.34 -10.69
CA ILE A 309 9.48 -11.45 -11.17
C ILE A 309 8.50 -11.54 -9.98
N ASP A 310 8.95 -12.11 -8.87
CA ASP A 310 8.12 -12.27 -7.69
C ASP A 310 7.72 -10.93 -7.06
N SER A 311 6.75 -11.00 -6.14
CA SER A 311 6.19 -9.78 -5.53
C SER A 311 7.22 -9.03 -4.67
N CYS A 312 8.02 -9.79 -3.94
CA CYS A 312 9.09 -9.38 -3.04
C CYS A 312 9.87 -10.63 -2.61
N LEU A 313 10.99 -10.43 -1.90
CA LEU A 313 11.70 -11.52 -1.22
C LEU A 313 10.82 -12.16 -0.15
N LEU A 314 11.18 -13.39 0.22
CA LEU A 314 10.58 -14.09 1.36
C LEU A 314 10.70 -13.22 2.63
N PRO A 315 9.65 -13.18 3.48
CA PRO A 315 9.67 -12.39 4.71
C PRO A 315 10.91 -12.66 5.56
N GLU A 316 11.24 -13.93 5.82
CA GLU A 316 12.40 -14.33 6.63
C GLU A 316 13.73 -13.83 6.05
N LYS A 317 13.93 -13.94 4.72
CA LYS A 317 15.14 -13.44 4.05
C LYS A 317 15.30 -11.92 4.21
N SER A 318 14.19 -11.18 4.13
CA SER A 318 14.22 -9.73 4.36
C SER A 318 14.54 -9.39 5.81
N MET A 319 13.91 -10.10 6.75
CA MET A 319 14.10 -9.87 8.19
C MET A 319 15.52 -10.21 8.66
N GLU A 320 16.15 -11.24 8.09
CA GLU A 320 17.55 -11.57 8.35
C GLU A 320 18.49 -10.40 8.03
N VAL A 321 18.33 -9.78 6.85
CA VAL A 321 19.10 -8.59 6.45
C VAL A 321 18.83 -7.44 7.41
N PHE A 322 17.55 -7.17 7.72
CA PHE A 322 17.19 -6.06 8.60
C PHE A 322 17.78 -6.23 10.01
N LYS A 323 17.67 -7.43 10.58
CA LYS A 323 18.24 -7.76 11.88
C LYS A 323 19.77 -7.64 11.88
N LYS A 324 20.43 -8.16 10.84
CA LYS A 324 21.90 -8.09 10.68
C LYS A 324 22.43 -6.66 10.79
N TYR A 325 21.70 -5.67 10.26
CA TYR A 325 22.10 -4.27 10.26
C TYR A 325 21.34 -3.40 11.29
N GLY A 326 20.62 -4.02 12.22
CA GLY A 326 19.88 -3.30 13.26
C GLY A 326 18.83 -2.33 12.72
N LEU A 327 18.24 -2.61 11.56
CA LEU A 327 17.18 -1.79 10.96
C LEU A 327 15.86 -2.00 11.71
N ASP A 328 15.08 -0.94 11.92
CA ASP A 328 13.75 -1.04 12.53
C ASP A 328 12.81 -1.82 11.60
N THR A 329 12.12 -2.84 12.11
CA THR A 329 11.20 -3.67 11.32
C THR A 329 9.80 -3.73 11.91
N VAL A 330 8.83 -4.07 11.07
CA VAL A 330 7.53 -4.53 11.55
C VAL A 330 7.66 -5.88 12.25
N THR A 331 6.73 -6.18 13.16
CA THR A 331 6.59 -7.54 13.69
C THR A 331 6.07 -8.46 12.59
N TYR A 332 6.53 -9.71 12.60
CA TYR A 332 6.06 -10.75 11.68
C TYR A 332 5.78 -12.05 12.44
N GLU A 333 4.75 -12.78 12.01
CA GLU A 333 4.38 -14.07 12.58
C GLU A 333 3.91 -15.03 11.47
N SER A 334 4.32 -16.29 11.56
CA SER A 334 3.73 -17.35 10.72
C SER A 334 2.39 -17.77 11.32
N LEU A 335 1.34 -17.74 10.51
CA LEU A 335 0.00 -18.22 10.87
C LEU A 335 -0.17 -19.73 10.57
N GLY A 336 0.88 -20.38 10.06
CA GLY A 336 0.90 -21.80 9.75
C GLY A 336 1.17 -22.09 8.28
N VAL A 337 1.55 -23.35 8.03
CA VAL A 337 1.77 -23.92 6.70
C VAL A 337 0.62 -24.88 6.39
N PHE A 338 -0.14 -24.57 5.36
CA PHE A 338 -1.35 -25.29 4.98
C PHE A 338 -1.06 -26.22 3.81
N SER A 339 -1.73 -27.37 3.79
CA SER A 339 -1.72 -28.33 2.67
C SER A 339 -3.00 -28.30 1.84
N THR A 340 -4.02 -27.55 2.26
CA THR A 340 -5.29 -27.43 1.54
C THR A 340 -5.80 -26.00 1.54
N TYR A 341 -6.45 -25.59 0.45
CA TYR A 341 -7.05 -24.27 0.33
C TYR A 341 -8.14 -24.00 1.39
N ALA A 342 -8.93 -25.03 1.74
CA ALA A 342 -9.99 -24.91 2.74
C ALA A 342 -9.45 -24.54 4.13
N SER A 343 -8.41 -25.23 4.62
CA SER A 343 -7.80 -24.95 5.93
C SER A 343 -7.12 -23.58 5.99
N MET A 344 -6.45 -23.18 4.91
CA MET A 344 -5.90 -21.83 4.76
C MET A 344 -7.01 -20.76 4.80
N LYS A 345 -8.10 -20.97 4.07
CA LYS A 345 -9.23 -20.02 3.99
C LYS A 345 -9.95 -19.88 5.33
N GLU A 346 -10.12 -20.96 6.09
CA GLU A 346 -10.65 -20.94 7.45
C GLU A 346 -9.77 -20.08 8.37
N THR A 347 -8.46 -20.32 8.36
CA THR A 347 -7.50 -19.54 9.17
C THR A 347 -7.46 -18.07 8.76
N LEU A 348 -7.52 -17.77 7.45
CA LEU A 348 -7.62 -16.41 6.94
C LEU A 348 -8.91 -15.72 7.38
N THR A 349 -10.02 -16.46 7.44
CA THR A 349 -11.32 -15.95 7.92
C THR A 349 -11.27 -15.59 9.39
N GLU A 350 -10.66 -16.43 10.22
CA GLU A 350 -10.49 -16.12 11.64
C GLU A 350 -9.53 -14.96 11.87
N THR A 351 -8.42 -14.94 11.12
CA THR A 351 -7.46 -13.83 11.12
C THR A 351 -8.11 -12.51 10.72
N TYR A 352 -8.95 -12.51 9.68
CA TYR A 352 -9.74 -11.35 9.26
C TYR A 352 -10.61 -10.82 10.40
N LYS A 353 -11.34 -11.69 11.10
CA LYS A 353 -12.20 -11.30 12.23
C LYS A 353 -11.39 -10.77 13.41
N ASN A 354 -10.25 -11.39 13.70
CA ASN A 354 -9.38 -11.00 14.80
C ASN A 354 -8.79 -9.60 14.57
N ILE A 355 -8.19 -9.35 13.40
CA ILE A 355 -7.64 -8.03 13.06
C ILE A 355 -8.75 -6.98 12.97
N ALA A 356 -9.91 -7.32 12.39
CA ALA A 356 -11.02 -6.36 12.32
C ALA A 356 -11.51 -5.92 13.70
N ARG A 357 -11.41 -6.78 14.72
CA ARG A 357 -11.78 -6.49 16.12
C ARG A 357 -10.64 -5.89 16.95
N ALA A 358 -9.40 -6.01 16.49
CA ALA A 358 -8.26 -5.52 17.23
C ALA A 358 -8.33 -4.00 17.39
N PRO A 359 -7.99 -3.47 18.57
CA PRO A 359 -7.85 -2.03 18.76
C PRO A 359 -6.79 -1.44 17.83
N ILE A 360 -7.00 -0.21 17.39
CA ILE A 360 -6.03 0.55 16.59
C ILE A 360 -4.71 0.76 17.34
N VAL A 361 -4.71 0.70 18.68
CA VAL A 361 -3.48 0.84 19.48
C VAL A 361 -2.60 -0.41 19.46
N THR A 362 -3.17 -1.60 19.24
CA THR A 362 -2.39 -2.85 19.21
C THR A 362 -1.99 -3.21 17.79
N ASP A 363 -2.94 -3.09 16.86
CA ASP A 363 -2.77 -3.57 15.48
C ASP A 363 -2.65 -2.41 14.47
N GLU A 364 -2.58 -1.16 14.95
CA GLU A 364 -2.42 0.03 14.11
C GLU A 364 -3.47 0.08 12.98
N GLU A 365 -3.03 0.26 11.72
CA GLU A 365 -3.89 0.19 10.55
C GLU A 365 -4.44 -1.24 10.33
N GLY A 366 -3.70 -2.26 10.75
CA GLY A 366 -4.03 -3.68 10.65
C GLY A 366 -2.79 -4.51 10.28
N SER A 367 -2.93 -5.41 9.32
CA SER A 367 -1.84 -6.31 8.93
C SER A 367 -1.77 -6.53 7.42
N VAL A 368 -0.58 -6.89 6.95
CA VAL A 368 -0.36 -7.44 5.61
C VAL A 368 -0.19 -8.94 5.73
N ILE A 369 -0.93 -9.69 4.92
CA ILE A 369 -0.83 -11.14 4.80
C ILE A 369 -0.05 -11.45 3.54
N TYR A 370 1.05 -12.17 3.69
CA TYR A 370 1.85 -12.75 2.63
C TYR A 370 1.41 -14.20 2.45
N PHE A 371 1.16 -14.59 1.21
CA PHE A 371 0.95 -15.99 0.87
C PHE A 371 2.21 -16.52 0.22
N VAL A 372 2.88 -17.46 0.88
CA VAL A 372 4.17 -17.98 0.48
C VAL A 372 3.98 -19.42 0.02
N ARG A 373 4.39 -19.73 -1.21
CA ARG A 373 4.46 -21.13 -1.66
C ARG A 373 5.64 -21.79 -0.95
N ARG A 374 5.38 -22.97 -0.40
CA ARG A 374 6.38 -23.82 0.24
C ARG A 374 6.42 -25.19 -0.43
N ARG A 375 7.62 -25.70 -0.68
CA ARG A 375 7.79 -27.09 -1.14
C ARG A 375 7.46 -28.10 -0.04
N VAL A 376 7.15 -29.32 -0.46
CA VAL A 376 6.85 -30.44 0.45
C VAL A 376 8.13 -31.11 0.96
N ASP A 377 9.22 -31.07 0.18
CA ASP A 377 10.47 -31.78 0.39
C ASP A 377 11.55 -30.95 1.12
N GLU A 378 11.17 -29.86 1.80
CA GLU A 378 12.04 -28.93 2.55
C GLU A 378 13.14 -28.23 1.72
N SER A 379 13.21 -28.43 0.41
CA SER A 379 14.12 -27.65 -0.46
C SER A 379 13.56 -26.24 -0.68
N GLN A 380 14.36 -25.21 -0.38
CA GLN A 380 13.94 -23.80 -0.45
C GLN A 380 14.00 -23.18 -1.85
N ASP A 381 14.52 -23.91 -2.85
CA ASP A 381 14.84 -23.36 -4.17
C ASP A 381 13.62 -22.89 -4.99
N GLU A 382 12.40 -23.23 -4.56
CA GLU A 382 11.15 -22.76 -5.19
C GLU A 382 10.22 -21.99 -4.25
N ASP A 383 10.68 -21.69 -3.03
CA ASP A 383 9.90 -20.92 -2.08
C ASP A 383 9.79 -19.46 -2.57
N ARG A 384 8.55 -18.96 -2.67
CA ARG A 384 8.30 -17.60 -3.17
C ARG A 384 7.02 -17.00 -2.66
N VAL A 385 6.98 -15.66 -2.63
CA VAL A 385 5.78 -14.89 -2.31
C VAL A 385 4.85 -14.87 -3.52
N LEU A 386 3.69 -15.52 -3.38
CA LEU A 386 2.67 -15.64 -4.42
C LEU A 386 1.88 -14.34 -4.59
N SER A 387 1.45 -13.77 -3.47
CA SER A 387 0.57 -12.60 -3.43
C SER A 387 0.55 -12.00 -2.03
N LEU A 388 -0.04 -10.81 -1.92
CA LEU A 388 -0.26 -10.13 -0.64
C LEU A 388 -1.70 -9.64 -0.53
N GLY A 389 -2.18 -9.50 0.70
CA GLY A 389 -3.47 -8.87 1.00
C GLY A 389 -3.42 -8.05 2.29
N LYS A 390 -4.26 -7.03 2.39
CA LYS A 390 -4.36 -6.16 3.58
C LYS A 390 -5.59 -6.50 4.39
N LEU A 391 -5.41 -6.64 5.69
CA LEU A 391 -6.45 -6.69 6.68
C LEU A 391 -6.37 -5.40 7.50
N LYS A 392 -7.51 -4.77 7.79
CA LYS A 392 -7.54 -3.49 8.50
C LYS A 392 -8.43 -3.58 9.72
N THR A 393 -8.00 -2.95 10.80
CA THR A 393 -8.83 -2.82 12.00
C THR A 393 -10.09 -2.02 11.67
N LEU A 394 -11.22 -2.38 12.27
CA LEU A 394 -12.48 -1.65 12.09
C LEU A 394 -12.33 -0.21 12.57
N GLU A 395 -11.67 -0.02 13.69
CA GLU A 395 -11.40 1.29 14.28
C GLU A 395 -10.62 2.21 13.34
N TYR A 396 -9.52 1.72 12.74
CA TYR A 396 -8.79 2.47 11.71
C TYR A 396 -9.70 2.87 10.54
N ARG A 397 -10.54 1.95 10.06
CA ARG A 397 -11.46 2.21 8.94
C ARG A 397 -12.48 3.29 9.29
N LEU A 398 -12.96 3.34 10.54
CA LEU A 398 -13.87 4.38 11.03
C LEU A 398 -13.16 5.74 11.10
N TYR A 399 -11.98 5.82 11.74
CA TYR A 399 -11.20 7.07 11.82
C TYR A 399 -10.81 7.61 10.45
N ARG A 400 -10.33 6.73 9.55
CA ARG A 400 -9.97 7.11 8.17
C ARG A 400 -11.17 7.63 7.39
N LYS A 401 -12.33 6.98 7.53
CA LYS A 401 -13.56 7.41 6.86
C LYS A 401 -14.03 8.78 7.36
N LEU A 402 -13.93 9.03 8.67
CA LEU A 402 -14.21 10.36 9.23
C LEU A 402 -13.25 11.41 8.66
N ARG A 403 -11.95 11.10 8.57
CA ARG A 403 -10.92 11.99 8.00
C ARG A 403 -11.21 12.37 6.56
N GLU A 404 -11.46 11.38 5.71
CA GLU A 404 -11.71 11.60 4.28
C GLU A 404 -12.97 12.45 4.07
N LYS A 405 -14.01 12.23 4.91
CA LYS A 405 -15.26 12.99 4.87
C LYS A 405 -15.12 14.43 5.34
N THR A 406 -14.41 14.66 6.45
CA THR A 406 -14.16 16.01 6.99
C THR A 406 -13.28 16.80 6.04
N LYS A 407 -12.08 16.30 5.69
CA LYS A 407 -11.16 16.98 4.75
C LYS A 407 -11.81 17.23 3.38
N GLY A 408 -12.52 16.24 2.84
CA GLY A 408 -13.18 16.36 1.54
C GLY A 408 -14.33 17.38 1.55
N THR A 409 -15.03 17.52 2.68
CA THR A 409 -16.10 18.52 2.82
C THR A 409 -15.53 19.91 2.98
N SER A 410 -14.53 20.11 3.84
CA SER A 410 -13.79 21.38 3.98
C SER A 410 -13.28 21.87 2.62
N HIS A 411 -12.61 21.01 1.85
CA HIS A 411 -12.13 21.35 0.51
C HIS A 411 -13.26 21.76 -0.44
N ARG A 412 -14.40 21.06 -0.39
CA ARG A 412 -15.58 21.37 -1.22
C ARG A 412 -16.21 22.71 -0.85
N LEU A 413 -16.34 23.01 0.44
CA LEU A 413 -16.90 24.27 0.92
C LEU A 413 -16.02 25.44 0.48
N ARG A 414 -14.70 25.31 0.64
CA ARG A 414 -13.70 26.28 0.18
C ARG A 414 -13.77 26.55 -1.33
N THR A 415 -13.90 25.49 -2.14
CA THR A 415 -13.86 25.63 -3.62
C THR A 415 -15.19 26.05 -4.24
N LYS A 416 -16.33 25.76 -3.59
CA LYS A 416 -17.67 26.03 -4.14
C LYS A 416 -18.41 27.19 -3.47
N GLY A 417 -17.87 27.76 -2.39
CA GLY A 417 -18.43 28.96 -1.75
C GLY A 417 -19.83 28.78 -1.20
N ALA A 418 -20.08 27.71 -0.43
CA ALA A 418 -21.34 27.58 0.31
C ALA A 418 -21.32 28.46 1.57
N SER A 419 -22.45 29.06 1.94
CA SER A 419 -22.57 29.90 3.14
C SER A 419 -23.88 29.67 3.90
N GLY A 420 -23.85 29.96 5.21
CA GLY A 420 -25.03 29.95 6.09
C GLY A 420 -25.74 28.60 6.17
N THR A 421 -27.06 28.59 6.02
CA THR A 421 -27.91 27.39 6.14
C THR A 421 -27.55 26.27 5.16
N SER A 422 -26.93 26.61 4.03
CA SER A 422 -26.48 25.61 3.04
C SER A 422 -25.28 24.78 3.54
N GLU A 423 -24.40 25.40 4.33
CA GLU A 423 -23.21 24.77 4.90
C GLU A 423 -23.57 23.82 6.04
N LYS A 424 -24.46 24.24 6.95
CA LYS A 424 -24.94 23.38 8.04
C LYS A 424 -25.54 22.07 7.52
N LYS A 425 -26.41 22.16 6.51
CA LYS A 425 -27.00 20.98 5.84
C LYS A 425 -25.95 20.07 5.19
N VAL A 426 -24.85 20.67 4.70
CA VAL A 426 -23.72 19.92 4.15
C VAL A 426 -23.06 19.09 5.25
N TRP A 427 -22.76 19.67 6.41
CA TRP A 427 -22.17 18.96 7.55
C TRP A 427 -23.10 17.90 8.15
N GLU A 428 -24.40 18.18 8.30
CA GLU A 428 -25.41 17.19 8.73
C GLU A 428 -25.47 15.98 7.77
N SER A 429 -25.31 16.23 6.46
CA SER A 429 -25.22 15.17 5.45
C SER A 429 -23.94 14.33 5.61
N VAL A 430 -22.83 14.94 6.03
CA VAL A 430 -21.57 14.22 6.32
C VAL A 430 -21.76 13.23 7.45
N VAL A 431 -22.33 13.68 8.59
CA VAL A 431 -22.62 12.83 9.75
C VAL A 431 -23.54 11.68 9.36
N THR A 432 -24.62 11.97 8.64
CA THR A 432 -25.59 10.94 8.21
C THR A 432 -24.92 9.87 7.34
N LYS A 433 -24.10 10.28 6.36
CA LYS A 433 -23.34 9.35 5.52
C LYS A 433 -22.32 8.55 6.31
N PHE A 434 -21.61 9.19 7.23
CA PHE A 434 -20.67 8.51 8.12
C PHE A 434 -21.35 7.43 8.95
N LYS A 435 -22.48 7.74 9.60
CA LYS A 435 -23.27 6.78 10.38
C LYS A 435 -23.70 5.57 9.55
N ASN A 436 -24.24 5.80 8.35
CA ASN A 436 -24.70 4.71 7.48
C ASN A 436 -23.55 3.81 7.03
N GLU A 437 -22.48 4.41 6.50
CA GLU A 437 -21.32 3.63 6.03
C GLU A 437 -20.61 2.90 7.19
N SER A 438 -20.60 3.46 8.39
CA SER A 438 -20.03 2.80 9.57
C SER A 438 -20.87 1.59 10.00
N ARG A 439 -22.21 1.69 9.96
CA ARG A 439 -23.08 0.52 10.18
C ARG A 439 -22.84 -0.56 9.14
N ASP A 440 -22.66 -0.17 7.88
CA ASP A 440 -22.37 -1.12 6.80
C ASP A 440 -21.02 -1.80 7.00
N LEU A 441 -19.99 -1.07 7.45
CA LEU A 441 -18.69 -1.63 7.81
C LEU A 441 -18.80 -2.68 8.92
N VAL A 442 -19.52 -2.38 10.01
CA VAL A 442 -19.71 -3.31 11.13
C VAL A 442 -20.48 -4.56 10.70
N ARG A 443 -21.57 -4.39 9.94
CA ARG A 443 -22.34 -5.50 9.37
C ARG A 443 -21.49 -6.38 8.46
N GLY A 444 -20.64 -5.74 7.66
CA GLY A 444 -19.74 -6.39 6.71
C GLY A 444 -18.67 -7.27 7.35
N ILE A 445 -18.43 -7.21 8.66
CA ILE A 445 -17.36 -8.03 9.28
C ILE A 445 -17.88 -9.38 9.83
N GLY A 446 -19.16 -9.51 10.19
CA GLY A 446 -19.62 -10.81 10.69
C GLY A 446 -20.84 -10.84 11.61
N GLY A 447 -21.41 -9.71 12.04
CA GLY A 447 -22.69 -9.64 12.78
C GLY A 447 -22.88 -10.46 14.07
N GLY A 448 -21.90 -11.24 14.53
CA GLY A 448 -22.01 -12.03 15.78
C GLY A 448 -21.77 -11.21 17.05
N ASP A 449 -22.11 -11.81 18.21
CA ASP A 449 -22.17 -11.25 19.59
C ASP A 449 -20.90 -10.52 20.13
N LYS A 450 -19.85 -10.36 19.33
CA LYS A 450 -18.57 -9.71 19.72
C LYS A 450 -18.04 -8.73 18.66
N MET A 451 -18.92 -8.02 17.94
CA MET A 451 -18.55 -6.82 17.19
C MET A 451 -18.61 -5.58 18.11
N LEU A 452 -18.13 -4.42 17.65
CA LEU A 452 -18.35 -3.15 18.34
C LEU A 452 -19.82 -3.09 18.78
N THR A 453 -20.03 -3.01 20.08
CA THR A 453 -21.33 -2.82 20.70
C THR A 453 -21.96 -1.54 20.15
N GLN A 454 -23.29 -1.45 20.20
CA GLN A 454 -23.96 -0.20 19.82
C GLN A 454 -23.41 1.01 20.60
N THR A 455 -23.02 0.79 21.86
CA THR A 455 -22.35 1.78 22.71
C THR A 455 -21.00 2.23 22.14
N GLU A 456 -20.13 1.30 21.74
CA GLU A 456 -18.84 1.65 21.11
C GLU A 456 -19.03 2.31 19.75
N LEU A 457 -20.02 1.89 18.95
CA LEU A 457 -20.30 2.55 17.68
C LEU A 457 -20.84 3.97 17.87
N ASN A 458 -21.63 4.20 18.94
CA ASN A 458 -22.13 5.53 19.29
C ASN A 458 -21.00 6.49 19.65
N PHE A 459 -19.88 6.01 20.20
CA PHE A 459 -18.70 6.85 20.41
C PHE A 459 -18.23 7.51 19.09
N TYR A 460 -18.03 6.72 18.03
CA TYR A 460 -17.61 7.26 16.72
C TYR A 460 -18.68 8.18 16.10
N PHE A 461 -19.96 7.91 16.36
CA PHE A 461 -21.05 8.76 15.90
C PHE A 461 -21.03 10.14 16.57
N ASN A 462 -20.83 10.16 17.89
CA ASN A 462 -20.71 11.39 18.66
C ASN A 462 -19.44 12.15 18.26
N LEU A 463 -18.32 11.44 18.07
CA LEU A 463 -17.08 12.04 17.55
C LEU A 463 -17.29 12.70 16.20
N ALA A 464 -18.03 12.06 15.28
CA ALA A 464 -18.34 12.65 13.98
C ALA A 464 -19.21 13.90 14.11
N GLU A 465 -20.21 13.89 15.00
CA GLU A 465 -21.07 15.05 15.27
C GLU A 465 -20.25 16.23 15.80
N VAL A 466 -19.49 16.01 16.89
CA VAL A 466 -18.63 17.01 17.51
C VAL A 466 -17.62 17.55 16.49
N ALA A 467 -16.93 16.69 15.74
CA ALA A 467 -15.98 17.11 14.72
C ALA A 467 -16.61 18.01 13.64
N THR A 468 -17.78 17.65 13.13
CA THR A 468 -18.45 18.46 12.11
C THR A 468 -19.04 19.75 12.66
N GLN A 469 -19.49 19.75 13.92
CA GLN A 469 -19.97 20.96 14.60
C GLN A 469 -18.81 21.94 14.83
N LYS A 470 -17.67 21.46 15.32
CA LYS A 470 -16.44 22.25 15.49
C LYS A 470 -15.98 22.88 14.18
N LEU A 471 -15.92 22.11 13.09
CA LEU A 471 -15.53 22.61 11.76
C LEU A 471 -16.53 23.60 11.15
N TYR A 472 -17.79 23.56 11.59
CA TYR A 472 -18.82 24.51 11.18
C TYR A 472 -18.72 25.82 11.97
N ASP A 473 -18.53 25.72 13.30
CA ASP A 473 -18.45 26.88 14.19
C ASP A 473 -17.10 27.63 14.06
N GLU A 474 -16.03 26.91 13.73
CA GLU A 474 -14.65 27.42 13.59
C GLU A 474 -14.10 27.12 12.18
N PRO A 475 -14.48 27.88 11.14
CA PRO A 475 -14.04 27.65 9.76
C PRO A 475 -12.53 27.64 9.55
N GLU A 476 -11.75 28.33 10.39
CA GLU A 476 -10.28 28.32 10.37
C GLU A 476 -9.69 26.92 10.62
N GLN A 477 -10.41 26.06 11.35
CA GLN A 477 -9.99 24.67 11.58
C GLN A 477 -10.05 23.83 10.29
N GLN A 478 -10.83 24.25 9.28
CA GLN A 478 -11.00 23.50 8.03
C GLN A 478 -9.68 23.38 7.23
N ASP A 479 -8.81 24.38 7.32
CA ASP A 479 -7.47 24.33 6.72
C ASP A 479 -6.48 23.60 7.66
N TYR A 480 -6.58 23.84 8.98
CA TYR A 480 -5.72 23.19 9.98
C TYR A 480 -5.76 21.66 9.90
N ILE A 481 -6.94 21.07 9.71
CA ILE A 481 -7.08 19.61 9.64
C ILE A 481 -6.37 18.98 8.43
N GLN A 482 -5.99 19.73 7.40
CA GLN A 482 -5.31 19.16 6.24
C GLN A 482 -3.97 18.53 6.63
N ASP A 483 -3.25 19.16 7.55
CA ASP A 483 -1.92 18.72 7.98
C ASP A 483 -1.94 18.21 9.44
N ASN A 484 -2.91 18.66 10.26
CA ASN A 484 -2.93 18.40 11.71
C ASN A 484 -4.15 17.60 12.16
N TYR A 485 -4.60 16.64 11.34
CA TYR A 485 -5.85 15.92 11.59
C TYR A 485 -5.87 15.16 12.93
N LEU A 486 -4.77 14.50 13.31
CA LEU A 486 -4.71 13.75 14.56
C LEU A 486 -4.76 14.68 15.78
N VAL A 487 -4.08 15.83 15.71
CA VAL A 487 -4.12 16.86 16.76
C VAL A 487 -5.53 17.39 16.92
N PHE A 488 -6.21 17.69 15.80
CA PHE A 488 -7.61 18.06 15.80
C PHE A 488 -8.50 16.99 16.44
N LEU A 489 -8.38 15.71 16.05
CA LEU A 489 -9.17 14.65 16.68
C LEU A 489 -8.91 14.55 18.20
N THR A 490 -7.66 14.74 18.62
CA THR A 490 -7.28 14.68 20.02
C THR A 490 -7.90 15.82 20.82
N SER A 491 -8.01 17.02 20.23
CA SER A 491 -8.62 18.17 20.90
C SER A 491 -10.14 18.03 21.10
N LEU A 492 -10.81 17.15 20.34
CA LEU A 492 -12.24 16.88 20.51
C LEU A 492 -12.53 15.92 21.66
N ILE A 493 -11.54 15.19 22.16
CA ILE A 493 -11.73 14.16 23.19
C ILE A 493 -12.37 14.70 24.47
N PRO A 494 -11.93 15.86 25.04
CA PRO A 494 -12.56 16.41 26.24
C PRO A 494 -14.01 16.83 26.04
N GLU A 495 -14.44 17.07 24.79
CA GLU A 495 -15.83 17.41 24.44
C GLU A 495 -16.72 16.17 24.33
N LEU A 496 -16.14 14.97 24.27
CA LEU A 496 -16.85 13.72 24.33
C LEU A 496 -17.08 13.37 25.80
N ASP A 497 -18.34 13.26 26.23
CA ASP A 497 -18.75 12.76 27.55
C ASP A 497 -18.48 11.24 27.68
N ALA A 498 -17.24 10.84 27.43
CA ALA A 498 -16.78 9.48 27.20
C ALA A 498 -15.45 9.26 27.94
N THR A 499 -15.38 9.64 29.21
CA THR A 499 -14.19 9.54 30.10
C THR A 499 -13.59 8.14 30.26
N ARG A 500 -14.18 7.08 29.68
CA ARG A 500 -13.68 5.68 29.79
C ARG A 500 -13.10 5.06 28.52
N LEU A 501 -13.45 5.53 27.32
CA LEU A 501 -12.99 4.90 26.07
C LEU A 501 -11.81 5.63 25.43
N THR A 502 -11.69 6.94 25.65
CA THR A 502 -10.69 7.80 24.98
C THR A 502 -9.32 7.82 25.64
N SER A 503 -9.22 7.64 26.97
CA SER A 503 -7.92 7.69 27.66
C SER A 503 -6.98 6.57 27.19
N LYS A 504 -7.50 5.36 26.97
CA LYS A 504 -6.68 4.21 26.57
C LYS A 504 -6.07 4.31 25.17
N ILE A 505 -6.75 4.95 24.21
CA ILE A 505 -6.26 5.00 22.82
C ILE A 505 -5.01 5.90 22.71
N PHE A 506 -4.98 6.99 23.48
CA PHE A 506 -3.90 7.97 23.40
C PHE A 506 -2.80 7.75 24.44
N GLU A 507 -3.13 7.20 25.62
CA GLU A 507 -2.12 6.83 26.63
C GLU A 507 -1.22 5.70 26.12
N ILE A 508 -1.77 4.66 25.49
CA ILE A 508 -1.02 3.47 25.03
C ILE A 508 -0.10 3.77 23.84
N GLN A 509 -0.47 4.72 22.96
CA GLN A 509 0.38 5.07 21.81
C GLN A 509 1.73 5.68 22.21
N SER A 510 1.84 6.25 23.41
CA SER A 510 3.12 6.74 23.95
C SER A 510 4.07 5.61 24.37
N GLU A 511 3.55 4.39 24.56
CA GLU A 511 4.29 3.22 25.04
C GLU A 511 4.66 2.22 23.92
N ILE A 512 4.26 2.46 22.66
CA ILE A 512 4.56 1.56 21.54
C ILE A 512 6.08 1.56 21.27
N SER A 513 6.78 0.64 21.93
CA SER A 513 8.15 0.26 21.62
C SER A 513 8.12 -0.81 20.54
N TYR A 514 8.55 -0.47 19.33
CA TYR A 514 8.90 -1.48 18.32
C TYR A 514 10.14 -2.19 18.83
N GLU A 515 10.16 -3.52 18.71
CA GLU A 515 11.32 -4.32 19.08
C GLU A 515 12.55 -3.77 18.35
N LYS A 516 13.51 -3.24 19.11
CA LYS A 516 14.86 -3.09 18.56
C LYS A 516 15.38 -4.50 18.35
N PRO A 517 15.82 -4.87 17.14
CA PRO A 517 16.44 -6.18 16.94
C PRO A 517 17.60 -6.31 17.93
N GLU A 518 17.61 -7.38 18.72
CA GLU A 518 18.81 -7.73 19.48
C GLU A 518 19.93 -8.00 18.48
N ILE A 519 20.95 -7.14 18.48
CA ILE A 519 22.15 -7.31 17.66
C ILE A 519 22.91 -8.47 18.28
N SER A 520 22.96 -9.59 17.56
CA SER A 520 23.64 -10.83 17.96
C SER A 520 25.15 -10.77 17.77
#